data_AF-A0A8J4U8C7-F1
#
_entry.id   AF-A0A8J4U8C7-F1
#
_cell.length_a   1.000
_cell.length_b   1.000
_cell.length_c   1.000
_cell.angle_alpha   90.00
_cell.angle_beta   90.00
_cell.angle_gamma   90.00
#
_symmetry.space_group_name_H-M   'P 1'
#
loop_
_entity.id
_entity.type
_entity.pdbx_description
1 polymer ?
#
loop_
_entity_poly.entity_id
_entity_poly.type
_entity_poly.pdbx_seq_one_letter_code
_entity_poly.pdbx_strand_id
1 'polypeptide(L)'
;MDTSAGSAAPPCYRSPFAARPSPRRAKAGGMRLEPVPFSMLVIGVAFACHSPSPSSLRERARHSAVVIEGRVQSAPHNASGAEPYRVDVKVLDVWPRHSGGLEREQLVTVRELGPTSGPCARVLNDHRYIFFMDPTDEPLVFRASYAPLEASGKDLKKDVGKILCEDC
;
A
#
# COMPACT_ATOMS: atom_id res chain seq x y z
N MET A 1 19.07 -6.55 -33.51
CA MET A 1 18.96 -5.08 -33.71
C MET A 1 17.53 -4.70 -33.34
N ASP A 2 17.35 -4.48 -32.05
CA ASP A 2 16.58 -3.42 -31.36
C ASP A 2 15.47 -2.74 -32.18
N THR A 3 14.27 -2.47 -31.65
CA THR A 3 14.04 -1.52 -30.56
C THR A 3 12.61 -1.61 -30.02
N SER A 4 12.45 -1.35 -28.72
CA SER A 4 11.21 -1.28 -27.93
C SER A 4 10.31 -0.08 -28.22
N ALA A 5 9.01 -0.22 -27.91
CA ALA A 5 8.13 0.81 -27.34
C ALA A 5 6.87 0.08 -26.82
N GLY A 6 6.28 0.32 -25.66
CA GLY A 6 6.36 1.42 -24.69
C GLY A 6 4.98 1.46 -24.03
N SER A 7 4.92 1.09 -22.75
CA SER A 7 3.72 1.02 -21.93
C SER A 7 3.07 2.39 -21.74
N ALA A 8 1.74 2.47 -21.84
CA ALA A 8 0.97 3.62 -21.40
C ALA A 8 -0.26 3.14 -20.61
N ALA A 9 -0.10 3.05 -19.28
CA ALA A 9 -1.23 3.04 -18.36
C ALA A 9 -1.97 4.38 -18.43
N PRO A 10 -3.31 4.42 -18.26
CA PRO A 10 -4.07 5.65 -18.41
C PRO A 10 -3.74 6.64 -17.26
N PRO A 11 -3.68 7.95 -17.54
CA PRO A 11 -3.39 8.95 -16.53
C PRO A 11 -4.56 9.09 -15.55
N CYS A 12 -4.23 9.11 -14.26
CA CYS A 12 -5.14 9.44 -13.18
C CYS A 12 -5.84 10.78 -13.46
N TYR A 13 -7.15 10.77 -13.31
CA TYR A 13 -8.09 11.85 -13.58
C TYR A 13 -7.64 13.21 -12.98
N ARG A 14 -7.50 14.22 -13.83
CA ARG A 14 -7.17 15.61 -13.44
C ARG A 14 -8.50 16.36 -13.21
N SER A 15 -8.81 16.68 -11.95
CA SER A 15 -10.02 17.45 -11.58
C SER A 15 -10.03 18.84 -12.25
N PRO A 16 -11.15 19.33 -12.81
CA PRO A 16 -11.20 20.58 -13.57
C PRO A 16 -11.37 21.84 -12.72
N PHE A 17 -11.43 21.75 -11.39
CA PHE A 17 -11.67 22.93 -10.54
C PHE A 17 -10.37 23.62 -10.12
N ALA A 18 -9.75 24.34 -11.06
CA ALA A 18 -8.79 25.38 -10.78
C ALA A 18 -9.21 26.69 -11.49
N ALA A 19 -10.29 27.30 -10.99
CA ALA A 19 -10.66 28.64 -11.39
C ALA A 19 -9.61 29.64 -10.85
N ARG A 20 -8.84 30.25 -11.74
CA ARG A 20 -7.98 31.41 -11.41
C ARG A 20 -8.86 32.66 -11.29
N PRO A 21 -8.81 33.45 -10.21
CA PRO A 21 -9.38 34.79 -10.22
C PRO A 21 -8.40 35.76 -10.91
N SER A 22 -8.95 36.56 -11.82
CA SER A 22 -8.28 37.68 -12.49
C SER A 22 -8.23 38.89 -11.54
N PRO A 23 -7.12 39.65 -11.42
CA PRO A 23 -7.10 40.85 -10.60
C PRO A 23 -7.66 42.04 -11.40
N ARG A 24 -8.81 42.59 -10.99
CA ARG A 24 -9.26 43.91 -11.46
C ARG A 24 -8.79 45.00 -10.51
N ARG A 25 -8.22 46.02 -11.12
CA ARG A 25 -7.71 47.31 -10.62
C ARG A 25 -8.72 48.02 -9.70
N ALA A 26 -8.28 48.41 -8.50
CA ALA A 26 -9.04 49.26 -7.59
C ALA A 26 -9.02 50.74 -8.06
N LYS A 27 -10.18 51.40 -8.00
CA LYS A 27 -10.32 52.86 -8.06
C LYS A 27 -11.13 53.28 -6.84
N ALA A 28 -10.56 54.15 -6.02
CA ALA A 28 -11.14 54.65 -4.78
C ALA A 28 -12.32 55.60 -5.04
N GLY A 29 -13.35 55.53 -4.19
CA GLY A 29 -14.38 56.56 -4.07
C GLY A 29 -15.62 56.10 -3.31
N GLY A 30 -15.95 56.81 -2.22
CA GLY A 30 -17.35 57.02 -1.78
C GLY A 30 -17.86 56.16 -0.63
N MET A 31 -18.20 56.83 0.48
CA MET A 31 -18.82 56.28 1.70
C MET A 31 -20.28 55.83 1.48
N ARG A 32 -20.66 54.67 2.04
CA ARG A 32 -22.02 54.37 2.49
C ARG A 32 -22.03 53.10 3.35
N LEU A 33 -22.40 53.22 4.62
CA LEU A 33 -22.64 52.08 5.52
C LEU A 33 -23.98 51.46 5.16
N GLU A 34 -23.96 50.20 4.68
CA GLU A 34 -25.15 49.39 4.40
C GLU A 34 -25.18 48.18 5.36
N PRO A 35 -26.38 47.70 5.76
CA PRO A 35 -26.54 46.72 6.83
C PRO A 35 -25.99 45.35 6.45
N VAL A 36 -25.21 44.75 7.35
CA VAL A 36 -24.63 43.40 7.19
C VAL A 36 -25.71 42.32 7.22
N PRO A 37 -25.85 41.48 6.18
CA PRO A 37 -26.52 40.19 6.34
C PRO A 37 -25.59 39.28 7.14
N PHE A 38 -26.10 38.73 8.24
CA PHE A 38 -25.43 37.70 9.05
C PHE A 38 -25.35 36.40 8.22
N SER A 39 -24.38 36.33 7.31
CA SER A 39 -24.01 35.06 6.66
C SER A 39 -23.45 34.15 7.74
N MET A 40 -24.25 33.17 8.17
CA MET A 40 -23.74 32.03 8.94
C MET A 40 -22.68 31.33 8.09
N LEU A 41 -21.41 31.60 8.38
CA LEU A 41 -20.28 30.80 7.93
C LEU A 41 -20.45 29.41 8.56
N VAL A 42 -21.02 28.46 7.82
CA VAL A 42 -20.82 27.05 8.12
C VAL A 42 -19.40 26.77 7.68
N ILE A 43 -18.44 26.90 8.60
CA ILE A 43 -17.05 26.49 8.36
C ILE A 43 -17.11 24.98 8.17
N GLY A 44 -17.17 24.57 6.91
CA GLY A 44 -17.10 23.17 6.54
C GLY A 44 -15.80 22.62 7.09
N VAL A 45 -15.92 21.71 8.06
CA VAL A 45 -14.79 20.92 8.55
C VAL A 45 -14.43 20.03 7.39
N ALA A 46 -13.46 20.45 6.57
CA ALA A 46 -12.90 19.58 5.57
C ALA A 46 -12.28 18.41 6.34
N PHE A 47 -12.90 17.23 6.24
CA PHE A 47 -12.18 15.99 6.45
C PHE A 47 -11.07 16.00 5.40
N ALA A 48 -9.90 16.52 5.78
CA ALA A 48 -8.72 16.44 4.95
C ALA A 48 -8.51 14.96 4.70
N CYS A 49 -8.77 14.53 3.47
CA CYS A 49 -8.52 13.17 3.03
C CYS A 49 -7.05 12.90 3.32
N HIS A 50 -6.78 12.21 4.42
CA HIS A 50 -5.44 11.75 4.74
C HIS A 50 -5.14 10.70 3.68
N SER A 51 -4.44 11.08 2.62
CA SER A 51 -3.92 10.11 1.67
C SER A 51 -3.02 9.18 2.49
N PRO A 52 -3.34 7.89 2.63
CA PRO A 52 -2.48 6.98 3.37
C PRO A 52 -1.11 7.01 2.67
N SER A 53 -0.11 7.50 3.37
CA SER A 53 1.27 7.42 2.91
C SER A 53 1.62 5.95 2.70
N PRO A 54 2.43 5.60 1.68
CA PRO A 54 2.91 4.23 1.55
C PRO A 54 3.67 3.85 2.83
N SER A 55 3.20 2.81 3.52
CA SER A 55 3.78 2.35 4.79
C SER A 55 5.28 2.09 4.63
N SER A 56 6.09 2.62 5.55
CA SER A 56 7.55 2.41 5.53
C SER A 56 7.90 0.92 5.70
N LEU A 57 9.06 0.47 5.21
CA LEU A 57 9.51 -0.91 5.46
C LEU A 57 9.58 -1.23 6.96
N ARG A 58 10.00 -0.24 7.76
CA ARG A 58 10.08 -0.34 9.22
C ARG A 58 8.72 -0.60 9.85
N GLU A 59 7.72 0.16 9.44
CA GLU A 59 6.34 0.03 9.93
C GLU A 59 5.74 -1.33 9.55
N ARG A 60 5.90 -1.74 8.28
CA ARG A 60 5.44 -3.05 7.81
C ARG A 60 6.00 -4.20 8.62
N ALA A 61 7.32 -4.22 8.78
CA ALA A 61 8.00 -5.28 9.50
C ALA A 61 7.60 -5.32 10.99
N ARG A 62 7.54 -4.15 11.66
CA ARG A 62 7.25 -4.09 13.10
C ARG A 62 5.79 -4.36 13.46
N HIS A 63 4.86 -3.98 12.59
CA HIS A 63 3.43 -4.13 12.87
C HIS A 63 2.86 -5.47 12.40
N SER A 64 3.61 -6.24 11.59
CA SER A 64 3.22 -7.59 11.22
C SER A 64 3.64 -8.60 12.27
N ALA A 65 2.70 -9.45 12.68
CA ALA A 65 3.00 -10.56 13.59
C ALA A 65 3.90 -11.61 12.94
N VAL A 66 3.76 -11.83 11.62
CA VAL A 66 4.52 -12.83 10.87
C VAL A 66 5.17 -12.22 9.63
N VAL A 67 6.46 -12.52 9.43
CA VAL A 67 7.24 -12.07 8.28
C VAL A 67 8.01 -13.25 7.70
N ILE A 68 7.80 -13.54 6.41
CA ILE A 68 8.44 -14.65 5.70
C ILE A 68 8.97 -14.24 4.32
N GLU A 69 10.04 -14.88 3.88
CA GLU A 69 10.41 -14.94 2.47
C GLU A 69 9.74 -16.19 1.88
N GLY A 70 8.93 -16.01 0.84
CA GLY A 70 8.16 -17.10 0.24
C GLY A 70 8.11 -17.03 -1.28
N ARG A 71 7.97 -18.19 -1.92
CA ARG A 71 7.70 -18.33 -3.36
C ARG A 71 6.22 -18.60 -3.58
N VAL A 72 5.59 -17.83 -4.45
CA VAL A 72 4.19 -18.05 -4.82
C VAL A 72 4.08 -19.31 -5.68
N GLN A 73 3.27 -20.26 -5.24
CA GLN A 73 3.01 -21.50 -5.98
C GLN A 73 1.76 -21.39 -6.84
N SER A 74 0.71 -20.75 -6.30
CA SER A 74 -0.54 -20.53 -6.99
C SER A 74 -1.05 -19.12 -6.71
N ALA A 75 -1.32 -18.38 -7.78
CA ALA A 75 -1.98 -17.09 -7.74
C ALA A 75 -3.04 -17.05 -8.84
N PRO A 76 -4.19 -16.43 -8.57
CA PRO A 76 -5.26 -16.33 -9.55
C PRO A 76 -4.79 -15.52 -10.77
N HIS A 77 -4.77 -16.16 -11.93
CA HIS A 77 -4.34 -15.56 -13.20
C HIS A 77 -5.14 -14.31 -13.61
N ASN A 78 -6.38 -14.21 -13.16
CA ASN A 78 -7.33 -13.15 -13.51
C ASN A 78 -7.87 -12.43 -12.26
N ALA A 79 -7.02 -12.13 -11.27
CA ALA A 79 -7.41 -11.17 -10.24
C ALA A 79 -7.56 -9.79 -10.91
N SER A 80 -8.78 -9.43 -11.30
CA SER A 80 -9.13 -8.02 -11.49
C SER A 80 -8.70 -7.34 -10.20
N GLY A 81 -7.74 -6.40 -10.27
CA GLY A 81 -7.13 -5.76 -9.10
C GLY A 81 -8.09 -4.92 -8.25
N ALA A 82 -9.40 -5.19 -8.34
CA ALA A 82 -10.49 -4.65 -7.57
C ALA A 82 -10.85 -5.52 -6.35
N GLU A 83 -10.68 -6.85 -6.41
CA GLU A 83 -11.10 -7.75 -5.33
C GLU A 83 -9.92 -8.37 -4.58
N PRO A 84 -10.02 -8.53 -3.24
CA PRO A 84 -9.03 -9.27 -2.47
C PRO A 84 -8.98 -10.73 -2.91
N TYR A 85 -7.78 -11.28 -3.06
CA TYR A 85 -7.56 -12.66 -3.49
C TYR A 85 -6.66 -13.44 -2.52
N ARG A 86 -6.58 -14.75 -2.76
CA ARG A 86 -5.77 -15.70 -2.01
C ARG A 86 -4.65 -16.23 -2.89
N VAL A 87 -3.51 -16.55 -2.29
CA VAL A 87 -2.38 -17.19 -2.96
C VAL A 87 -1.79 -18.27 -2.07
N ASP A 88 -1.28 -19.33 -2.67
CA ASP A 88 -0.48 -20.33 -1.95
C ASP A 88 0.99 -19.99 -2.05
N VAL A 89 1.67 -20.00 -0.90
CA VAL A 89 3.06 -19.58 -0.74
C VAL A 89 3.85 -20.70 -0.11
N LYS A 90 4.94 -21.09 -0.76
CA LYS A 90 5.94 -21.98 -0.17
C LYS A 90 6.96 -21.13 0.60
N VAL A 91 7.07 -21.38 1.90
CA VAL A 91 8.03 -20.70 2.79
C VAL A 91 9.46 -21.05 2.37
N LEU A 92 10.29 -20.05 2.12
CA LEU A 92 11.71 -20.23 1.80
C LEU A 92 12.60 -19.91 2.99
N ASP A 93 12.26 -18.84 3.71
CA ASP A 93 12.97 -18.41 4.92
C ASP A 93 12.04 -17.65 5.87
N VAL A 94 12.41 -17.63 7.15
CA VAL A 94 11.64 -17.01 8.23
C VAL A 94 12.54 -16.13 9.08
N TRP A 95 11.98 -15.04 9.62
CA TRP A 95 12.66 -14.25 10.63
C TRP A 95 12.33 -14.81 12.02
N PRO A 96 13.31 -15.24 12.84
CA PRO A 96 13.04 -16.04 14.04
C PRO A 96 12.02 -15.43 15.01
N ARG A 97 12.05 -14.12 15.24
CA ARG A 97 11.10 -13.41 16.13
C ARG A 97 9.68 -13.28 15.56
N HIS A 98 9.56 -13.24 14.24
CA HIS A 98 8.30 -13.05 13.52
C HIS A 98 7.98 -14.28 12.65
N SER A 99 8.42 -15.48 13.07
CA SER A 99 8.22 -16.71 12.30
C SER A 99 6.77 -17.16 12.33
N GLY A 100 6.01 -16.80 13.37
CA GLY A 100 4.64 -17.28 13.57
C GLY A 100 4.56 -18.80 13.73
N GLY A 101 5.67 -19.46 14.09
CA GLY A 101 5.76 -20.92 14.14
C GLY A 101 5.87 -21.59 12.76
N LEU A 102 6.07 -20.84 11.69
CA LEU A 102 6.28 -21.39 10.36
C LEU A 102 7.70 -21.94 10.20
N GLU A 103 7.79 -23.04 9.46
CA GLU A 103 9.04 -23.69 9.09
C GLU A 103 9.32 -23.52 7.59
N ARG A 104 10.60 -23.69 7.21
CA ARG A 104 11.01 -23.64 5.81
C ARG A 104 10.35 -24.78 5.03
N GLU A 105 10.11 -24.55 3.74
CA GLU A 105 9.46 -25.45 2.79
C GLU A 105 7.95 -25.70 3.06
N GLN A 106 7.39 -25.16 4.14
CA GLN A 106 5.98 -25.27 4.46
C GLN A 106 5.10 -24.51 3.45
N LEU A 107 3.94 -25.07 3.11
CA LEU A 107 2.96 -24.41 2.25
C LEU A 107 1.93 -23.69 3.12
N VAL A 108 1.70 -22.41 2.85
CA VAL A 108 0.72 -21.56 3.56
C VAL A 108 -0.17 -20.85 2.56
N THR A 109 -1.37 -20.47 2.98
CA THR A 109 -2.29 -19.66 2.18
C THR A 109 -2.33 -18.25 2.72
N VAL A 110 -2.06 -17.26 1.87
CA VAL A 110 -2.15 -15.84 2.22
C VAL A 110 -3.42 -15.26 1.61
N ARG A 111 -4.30 -14.70 2.44
CA ARG A 111 -5.57 -14.07 2.04
C ARG A 111 -5.49 -12.54 2.08
N GLU A 112 -6.46 -11.90 1.45
CA GLU A 112 -6.63 -10.43 1.41
C GLU A 112 -5.51 -9.67 0.70
N LEU A 113 -4.90 -10.30 -0.31
CA LEU A 113 -4.00 -9.62 -1.23
C LEU A 113 -4.82 -8.82 -2.25
N GLY A 114 -4.50 -7.55 -2.49
CA GLY A 114 -5.31 -6.72 -3.40
C GLY A 114 -5.19 -5.22 -3.12
N PRO A 115 -6.09 -4.39 -3.68
CA PRO A 115 -6.01 -2.92 -3.60
C PRO A 115 -6.07 -2.38 -2.16
N THR A 116 -6.58 -3.17 -1.21
CA THR A 116 -6.62 -2.82 0.22
C THR A 116 -5.23 -2.88 0.89
N SER A 117 -4.30 -3.70 0.38
CA SER A 117 -2.97 -3.86 0.98
C SER A 117 -1.90 -2.90 0.42
N GLY A 118 -2.25 -2.10 -0.58
CA GLY A 118 -1.37 -1.08 -1.20
C GLY A 118 -1.62 -0.93 -2.71
N PRO A 119 -0.90 -0.03 -3.40
CA PRO A 119 -1.10 0.22 -4.83
C PRO A 119 -0.83 -1.05 -5.65
N CYS A 120 -1.90 -1.69 -6.14
CA CYS A 120 -1.92 -2.74 -7.15
C CYS A 120 -0.78 -3.77 -7.10
N ALA A 121 -0.36 -4.22 -5.92
CA ALA A 121 0.69 -5.23 -5.79
C ALA A 121 0.13 -6.59 -6.23
N ARG A 122 0.29 -6.90 -7.52
CA ARG A 122 0.01 -8.23 -8.07
C ARG A 122 1.19 -9.14 -7.78
N VAL A 123 0.92 -10.25 -7.10
CA VAL A 123 1.92 -11.29 -6.85
C VAL A 123 1.96 -12.22 -8.06
N LEU A 124 3.17 -12.54 -8.55
CA LEU A 124 3.37 -13.41 -9.71
C LEU A 124 3.68 -14.84 -9.27
N ASN A 125 3.17 -15.82 -10.02
CA ASN A 125 3.51 -17.24 -9.81
C ASN A 125 5.01 -17.47 -9.99
N ASP A 126 5.59 -18.34 -9.17
CA ASP A 126 7.01 -18.71 -9.13
C ASP A 126 7.99 -17.58 -8.74
N HIS A 127 7.48 -16.39 -8.42
CA HIS A 127 8.29 -15.28 -7.92
C HIS A 127 8.42 -15.33 -6.39
N ARG A 128 9.52 -14.74 -5.91
CA ARG A 128 9.83 -14.65 -4.48
C ARG A 128 9.45 -13.29 -3.94
N TYR A 129 8.80 -13.29 -2.79
CA TYR A 129 8.38 -12.08 -2.09
C TYR A 129 8.64 -12.20 -0.59
N ILE A 130 8.73 -11.04 0.06
CA ILE A 130 8.61 -10.92 1.51
C ILE A 130 7.16 -10.59 1.82
N PHE A 131 6.53 -11.46 2.61
CA PHE A 131 5.16 -11.31 3.06
C PHE A 131 5.13 -10.75 4.49
N PHE A 132 4.23 -9.80 4.70
CA PHE A 132 3.98 -9.12 5.97
C PHE A 132 2.52 -9.40 6.36
N MET A 133 2.31 -10.24 7.37
CA MET A 133 1.01 -10.85 7.60
C MET A 133 0.69 -11.06 9.08
N ASP A 134 -0.60 -11.29 9.35
CA ASP A 134 -1.13 -11.64 10.66
C ASP A 134 -1.68 -13.07 10.64
N PRO A 135 -1.59 -13.80 11.77
CA PRO A 135 -2.24 -15.10 11.91
C PRO A 135 -3.77 -14.95 11.81
N THR A 136 -4.41 -16.03 11.38
CA THR A 136 -5.87 -16.16 11.40
C THR A 136 -6.28 -17.32 12.32
N ASP A 137 -7.58 -17.50 12.53
CA ASP A 137 -8.09 -18.65 13.30
C ASP A 137 -7.90 -19.98 12.56
N GLU A 138 -7.63 -19.94 11.25
CA GLU A 138 -7.36 -21.10 10.42
C GLU A 138 -5.85 -21.42 10.40
N PRO A 139 -5.44 -22.67 10.63
CA PRO A 139 -4.03 -23.05 10.62
C PRO A 139 -3.44 -22.90 9.23
N LEU A 140 -2.22 -22.36 9.16
CA LEU A 140 -1.48 -22.12 7.90
C LEU A 140 -2.16 -21.14 6.94
N VAL A 141 -3.18 -20.43 7.41
CA VAL A 141 -3.84 -19.36 6.68
C VAL A 141 -3.51 -18.05 7.37
N PHE A 142 -2.97 -17.11 6.60
CA PHE A 142 -2.53 -15.81 7.09
C PHE A 142 -3.22 -14.70 6.33
N ARG A 143 -3.47 -13.58 6.99
CA ARG A 143 -4.03 -12.38 6.37
C ARG A 143 -2.89 -11.42 6.03
N ALA A 144 -2.81 -10.95 4.79
CA ALA A 144 -1.87 -9.92 4.42
C ALA A 144 -2.17 -8.61 5.15
N SER A 145 -1.24 -8.15 6.00
CA SER A 145 -1.35 -6.85 6.68
C SER A 145 -0.88 -5.72 5.75
N TYR A 146 0.11 -6.02 4.89
CA TYR A 146 0.66 -5.08 3.91
C TYR A 146 0.97 -5.77 2.58
N ALA A 147 1.09 -4.98 1.52
CA ALA A 147 1.51 -5.46 0.21
C ALA A 147 2.87 -6.17 0.27
N PRO A 148 3.00 -7.39 -0.32
CA PRO A 148 4.26 -8.10 -0.42
C PRO A 148 5.31 -7.29 -1.19
N LEU A 149 6.58 -7.48 -0.83
CA LEU A 149 7.72 -6.87 -1.53
C LEU A 149 8.48 -7.92 -2.30
N GLU A 150 8.80 -7.65 -3.57
CA GLU A 150 9.58 -8.59 -4.38
C GLU A 150 10.98 -8.80 -3.77
N ALA A 151 11.36 -10.06 -3.56
CA ALA A 151 12.64 -10.45 -2.98
C ALA A 151 13.75 -10.53 -4.05
N SER A 152 13.81 -9.51 -4.91
CA SER A 152 14.76 -9.44 -6.04
C SER A 152 16.15 -8.94 -5.61
N GLY A 153 16.27 -8.28 -4.45
CA GLY A 153 17.53 -7.74 -3.91
C GLY A 153 17.99 -8.41 -2.61
N LYS A 154 19.30 -8.73 -2.52
CA LYS A 154 19.93 -9.24 -1.28
C LYS A 154 19.80 -8.26 -0.10
N ASP A 155 19.70 -6.97 -0.38
CA ASP A 155 19.65 -5.92 0.64
C ASP A 155 18.33 -5.90 1.39
N LEU A 156 17.20 -6.18 0.71
CA LEU A 156 15.88 -6.11 1.33
C LEU A 156 15.74 -7.08 2.50
N LYS A 157 16.20 -8.33 2.33
CA LYS A 157 16.18 -9.34 3.38
C LYS A 157 17.03 -8.92 4.59
N LYS A 158 18.20 -8.37 4.33
CA LYS A 158 19.11 -7.86 5.36
C LYS A 158 18.49 -6.68 6.12
N ASP A 159 17.82 -5.77 5.41
CA ASP A 159 17.21 -4.59 6.01
C ASP A 159 15.98 -4.94 6.85
N VAL A 160 15.14 -5.87 6.39
CA VAL A 160 14.07 -6.45 7.24
C VAL A 160 14.68 -7.11 8.47
N GLY A 161 15.77 -7.89 8.30
CA GLY A 161 16.49 -8.50 9.42
C GLY A 161 16.99 -7.49 10.46
N LYS A 162 17.57 -6.36 10.03
CA LYS A 162 17.99 -5.27 10.92
C LYS A 162 16.82 -4.62 11.64
N ILE A 163 15.67 -4.45 10.96
CA ILE A 163 14.49 -3.81 11.55
C ILE A 163 13.84 -4.68 12.62
N LEU A 164 13.73 -5.99 12.33
CA LEU A 164 13.18 -7.01 13.22
C LEU A 164 14.18 -7.45 14.30
N CYS A 165 15.41 -6.94 14.22
CA CYS A 165 16.37 -7.12 15.27
C CYS A 165 16.35 -5.97 16.26
N GLU A 166 16.09 -6.29 17.52
CA GLU A 166 16.16 -5.33 18.63
C GLU A 166 17.57 -5.26 19.25
N ASP A 167 18.39 -6.31 19.13
CA ASP A 167 19.75 -6.44 19.69
C ASP A 167 20.68 -7.27 18.76
N CYS A 168 20.94 -6.74 17.56
CA CYS A 168 21.95 -7.22 16.61
C CYS A 168 22.84 -6.03 16.24
#